data_AF-A0A2W4KU90-F1
#
_entry.id   AF-A0A2W4KU90-F1
#
_cell.length_a   1.000
_cell.length_b   1.000
_cell.length_c   1.000
_cell.angle_alpha   90.00
_cell.angle_beta   90.00
_cell.angle_gamma   90.00
#
_symmetry.space_group_name_H-M   'P 1'
#
loop_
_entity.id
_entity.type
_entity.pdbx_description
1 polymer ?
#
loop_
_entity_poly.entity_id
_entity_poly.type
_entity_poly.pdbx_seq_one_letter_code
_entity_poly.pdbx_strand_id
1 'polypeptide(L)'
;MLQRIKIQISTYGTYIKRGLLIANIFLMLRAVQVLVKYTTIIESTELIKAQTAKVEEEIAYINHYQLKFLDSDHAKFFLAHENNILGPDETVIVFKAPKPENEEETLITTEEKESPWEAWKAFFREKRPQ
;
A
#
# COMPACT_ATOMS: atom_id res chain seq x y z
N MET A 1 -12.50 -42.30 -66.18
CA MET A 1 -12.60 -40.88 -65.77
C MET A 1 -13.39 -40.72 -64.46
N LEU A 2 -14.62 -41.24 -64.38
CA LEU A 2 -15.49 -41.19 -63.19
C LEU A 2 -14.87 -41.76 -61.89
N GLN A 3 -14.12 -42.87 -61.95
CA GLN A 3 -13.45 -43.42 -60.76
C GLN A 3 -12.36 -42.51 -60.20
N ARG A 4 -11.58 -41.84 -61.06
CA ARG A 4 -10.55 -40.87 -60.61
C ARG A 4 -11.19 -39.67 -59.91
N ILE A 5 -12.32 -39.19 -60.43
CA ILE A 5 -13.09 -38.09 -59.83
C ILE A 5 -13.64 -38.49 -58.46
N LYS A 6 -14.20 -39.70 -58.31
CA LYS A 6 -14.66 -40.21 -56.99
C LYS A 6 -13.54 -40.29 -55.96
N ILE A 7 -12.37 -40.77 -56.36
CA ILE A 7 -11.20 -40.90 -55.46
C ILE A 7 -10.69 -39.53 -55.04
N GLN A 8 -10.63 -38.56 -55.97
CA GLN A 8 -10.28 -37.17 -55.64
C GLN A 8 -11.29 -36.55 -54.66
N ILE A 9 -12.59 -36.70 -54.91
CA ILE A 9 -13.62 -36.15 -54.02
C ILE A 9 -13.53 -36.77 -52.62
N SER A 10 -13.25 -38.07 -52.49
CA SER A 10 -13.13 -38.69 -51.16
C SER A 10 -11.88 -38.24 -50.40
N THR A 11 -10.76 -38.03 -51.10
CA THR A 11 -9.53 -37.51 -50.47
C THR A 11 -9.71 -36.05 -50.07
N TYR A 12 -10.11 -35.17 -50.99
CA TYR A 12 -10.35 -33.76 -50.69
C TYR A 12 -11.43 -33.55 -49.64
N GLY A 13 -12.54 -34.30 -49.70
CA GLY A 13 -13.59 -34.25 -48.68
C GLY A 13 -13.10 -34.64 -47.28
N THR A 14 -12.16 -35.57 -47.18
CA THR A 14 -11.55 -35.95 -45.91
C THR A 14 -10.64 -34.84 -45.36
N TYR A 15 -9.83 -34.21 -46.22
CA TYR A 15 -8.99 -33.08 -45.81
C TYR A 15 -9.81 -31.86 -45.40
N ILE A 16 -10.89 -31.54 -46.13
CA ILE A 16 -11.80 -30.44 -45.77
C ILE A 16 -12.43 -30.69 -44.40
N LYS A 17 -12.95 -31.89 -44.14
CA LYS A 17 -13.54 -32.24 -42.82
C LYS A 17 -12.54 -32.08 -41.68
N ARG A 18 -11.30 -32.54 -41.87
CA ARG A 18 -10.22 -32.39 -40.87
C ARG A 18 -9.83 -30.92 -40.67
N GLY A 19 -9.72 -30.15 -41.74
CA GLY A 19 -9.46 -28.70 -41.67
C GLY A 19 -10.56 -27.95 -40.92
N LEU A 20 -11.83 -28.27 -41.19
CA LEU A 20 -12.98 -27.68 -40.51
C LEU A 20 -13.00 -28.03 -39.02
N LEU A 21 -12.63 -29.25 -38.65
CA LEU A 21 -12.51 -29.69 -37.26
C LEU A 21 -11.41 -28.90 -36.53
N ILE A 22 -10.24 -28.74 -37.14
CA ILE A 22 -9.13 -27.96 -36.57
C ILE A 22 -9.52 -26.48 -36.41
N ALA A 23 -10.16 -25.89 -37.43
CA ALA A 23 -10.65 -24.51 -37.37
C ALA A 23 -11.67 -24.31 -36.25
N ASN A 24 -12.58 -25.27 -36.05
CA ASN A 24 -13.56 -25.22 -34.98
C ASN A 24 -12.89 -25.29 -33.59
N ILE A 25 -11.94 -26.20 -33.40
CA ILE A 25 -11.16 -26.27 -32.14
C ILE A 25 -10.42 -24.96 -31.88
N PHE A 26 -9.78 -24.38 -32.91
CA PHE A 26 -9.08 -23.12 -32.78
C PHE A 26 -10.01 -21.96 -32.39
N LEU A 27 -11.18 -21.86 -33.03
CA LEU A 27 -12.20 -20.88 -32.68
C LEU A 27 -12.70 -21.05 -31.25
N MET A 28 -12.90 -22.29 -30.80
CA MET A 28 -13.30 -22.60 -29.42
C MET A 28 -12.25 -22.13 -28.42
N LEU A 29 -10.97 -22.41 -28.67
CA LEU A 29 -9.86 -21.96 -27.81
C LEU A 29 -9.79 -20.43 -27.74
N ARG A 30 -9.97 -19.74 -28.88
CA ARG A 30 -10.02 -18.27 -28.91
C ARG A 30 -11.21 -17.72 -28.13
N ALA A 31 -12.39 -18.34 -28.26
CA ALA A 31 -13.58 -17.92 -27.52
C ALA A 31 -13.38 -18.05 -25.99
N VAL A 32 -12.79 -19.16 -25.53
CA VAL A 32 -12.47 -19.36 -24.11
C VAL A 32 -11.47 -18.31 -23.62
N GLN A 33 -10.42 -18.01 -24.38
CA GLN A 33 -9.46 -16.96 -24.02
C GLN A 33 -10.11 -15.58 -23.91
N VAL A 34 -11.02 -15.23 -24.82
CA VAL A 34 -11.74 -13.96 -24.78
C VAL A 34 -12.64 -13.90 -23.55
N LEU A 35 -13.36 -14.98 -23.24
CA LEU A 35 -14.23 -15.06 -22.07
C LEU A 35 -13.43 -14.88 -20.78
N VAL A 36 -12.34 -15.61 -20.59
CA VAL A 36 -11.49 -15.49 -19.40
C VAL A 36 -10.91 -14.08 -19.26
N LYS A 37 -10.42 -13.48 -20.35
CA LYS A 37 -9.93 -12.10 -20.32
C LYS A 37 -11.03 -11.12 -19.90
N TYR A 38 -12.24 -11.29 -20.42
CA TYR A 38 -13.36 -10.42 -20.11
C TYR A 38 -13.80 -10.54 -18.65
N THR A 39 -13.87 -11.76 -18.10
CA THR A 39 -14.19 -11.97 -16.68
C THR A 39 -13.11 -11.39 -15.77
N THR A 40 -11.83 -11.59 -16.09
CA THR A 40 -10.72 -10.98 -15.33
C THR A 40 -10.75 -9.45 -15.38
N ILE A 41 -11.10 -8.86 -16.53
CA ILE A 41 -11.25 -7.40 -16.64
C ILE A 41 -12.39 -6.93 -15.73
N ILE A 42 -13.55 -7.58 -15.74
CA ILE A 42 -14.67 -7.21 -14.86
C ILE A 42 -14.26 -7.27 -13.39
N GLU A 43 -13.72 -8.40 -12.94
CA GLU A 43 -13.30 -8.59 -11.54
C GLU A 43 -12.24 -7.56 -11.12
N SER A 44 -11.26 -7.30 -11.98
CA SER A 44 -10.23 -6.27 -11.70
C SER A 44 -10.83 -4.86 -11.65
N THR A 45 -11.79 -4.53 -12.51
CA THR A 45 -12.45 -3.22 -12.47
C THR A 45 -13.31 -3.04 -11.21
N GLU A 46 -14.00 -4.08 -10.75
CA GLU A 46 -14.77 -4.03 -9.51
C GLU A 46 -13.86 -3.85 -8.28
N LEU A 47 -12.75 -4.59 -8.23
CA LEU A 47 -11.74 -4.44 -7.18
C LEU A 47 -11.11 -3.05 -7.16
N ILE A 48 -10.73 -2.53 -8.33
CA ILE A 48 -10.15 -1.18 -8.45
C ILE A 48 -11.17 -0.14 -8.00
N LYS A 49 -12.44 -0.26 -8.41
CA LYS A 49 -13.49 0.68 -8.00
C LYS A 49 -13.70 0.70 -6.49
N ALA A 50 -13.71 -0.47 -5.85
CA ALA A 50 -13.83 -0.58 -4.40
C ALA A 50 -12.60 0.03 -3.68
N GLN A 51 -11.40 -0.21 -4.18
CA GLN A 51 -10.18 0.40 -3.63
C GLN A 51 -10.17 1.92 -3.81
N THR A 52 -10.56 2.42 -4.98
CA THR A 52 -10.64 3.86 -5.24
C THR A 52 -11.63 4.54 -4.31
N ALA A 53 -12.81 3.95 -4.10
CA ALA A 53 -13.81 4.49 -3.17
C ALA A 53 -13.27 4.58 -1.74
N LYS A 54 -12.57 3.54 -1.26
CA LYS A 54 -11.95 3.55 0.07
C LYS A 54 -10.88 4.64 0.20
N VAL A 55 -10.02 4.78 -0.80
CA VAL A 55 -8.98 5.82 -0.80
C VAL A 55 -9.60 7.22 -0.84
N GLU A 56 -10.69 7.40 -1.57
CA GLU A 56 -11.42 8.67 -1.63
C GLU A 56 -12.03 9.03 -0.26
N GLU A 57 -12.61 8.06 0.46
CA GLU A 57 -13.08 8.25 1.84
C GLU A 57 -11.95 8.62 2.81
N GLU A 58 -10.80 7.94 2.72
CA GLU A 58 -9.62 8.24 3.54
C GLU A 58 -9.09 9.66 3.25
N ILE A 59 -9.00 10.05 1.98
CA ILE A 59 -8.60 11.42 1.58
C ILE A 59 -9.62 12.44 2.09
N ALA A 60 -10.93 12.15 1.98
CA ALA A 60 -11.98 13.04 2.46
C ALA A 60 -11.91 13.21 3.99
N TYR A 61 -11.67 12.14 4.74
CA TYR A 61 -11.46 12.19 6.18
C TYR A 61 -10.23 13.03 6.55
N ILE A 62 -9.09 12.81 5.89
CA ILE A 62 -7.87 13.58 6.14
C ILE A 62 -8.09 15.06 5.85
N ASN A 63 -8.66 15.40 4.70
CA ASN A 63 -8.86 16.79 4.27
C ASN A 63 -9.91 17.52 5.12
N HIS A 64 -11.03 16.87 5.45
CA HIS A 64 -12.14 17.54 6.10
C HIS A 64 -12.08 17.49 7.63
N TYR A 65 -11.44 16.48 8.21
CA TYR A 65 -11.39 16.29 9.65
C TYR A 65 -9.97 16.43 10.20
N GLN A 66 -9.02 15.60 9.77
CA GLN A 66 -7.70 15.55 10.40
C GLN A 66 -6.89 16.84 10.19
N LEU A 67 -6.83 17.36 8.97
CA LEU A 67 -6.13 18.62 8.68
C LEU A 67 -6.78 19.81 9.40
N LYS A 68 -8.12 19.87 9.43
CA LYS A 68 -8.83 20.93 10.16
C LYS A 68 -8.65 20.83 11.67
N PHE A 69 -8.60 19.61 12.21
CA PHE A 69 -8.29 19.38 13.60
C PHE A 69 -6.87 19.87 13.92
N LEU A 70 -5.87 19.46 13.13
CA LEU A 70 -4.48 19.86 13.31
C LEU A 70 -4.28 21.38 13.20
N ASP A 71 -5.06 22.07 12.37
CA ASP A 71 -4.99 23.52 12.27
C ASP A 71 -5.77 24.26 13.38
N SER A 72 -6.64 23.56 14.11
CA SER A 72 -7.37 24.16 15.23
C SER A 72 -6.44 24.52 16.40
N ASP A 73 -6.77 25.60 17.09
CA ASP A 73 -6.02 26.06 18.27
C ASP A 73 -5.97 24.99 19.37
N HIS A 74 -7.00 24.15 19.45
CA HIS A 74 -7.05 23.04 20.41
C HIS A 74 -5.99 21.97 20.13
N ALA A 75 -5.77 21.59 18.86
CA ALA A 75 -4.73 20.63 18.52
C ALA A 75 -3.34 21.22 18.68
N LYS A 76 -3.14 22.50 18.33
CA LYS A 76 -1.87 23.21 18.58
C LYS A 76 -1.54 23.25 20.06
N PHE A 77 -2.52 23.56 20.90
CA PHE A 77 -2.40 23.56 22.35
C PHE A 77 -2.09 22.16 22.91
N PHE A 78 -2.84 21.13 22.50
CA PHE A 78 -2.62 19.76 22.97
C PHE A 78 -1.25 19.22 22.56
N LEU A 79 -0.85 19.40 21.30
CA LEU A 79 0.46 18.98 20.79
C LEU A 79 1.61 19.76 21.46
N ALA A 80 1.41 21.03 21.78
CA ALA A 80 2.40 21.81 22.54
C ALA A 80 2.58 21.24 23.97
N HIS A 81 1.48 20.94 24.67
CA HIS A 81 1.53 20.35 26.02
C HIS A 81 2.17 18.95 26.05
N GLU A 82 1.82 18.07 25.11
CA GLU A 82 2.45 16.74 25.01
C GLU A 82 3.96 16.83 24.76
N ASN A 83 4.40 17.86 24.03
CA ASN A 83 5.83 18.13 23.76
C ASN A 83 6.48 19.06 24.78
N ASN A 84 5.80 19.36 25.90
CA ASN A 84 6.29 20.22 26.99
C ASN A 84 6.65 21.66 26.53
N ILE A 85 5.99 22.15 25.47
CA ILE A 85 6.07 23.53 24.98
C ILE A 85 4.98 24.33 25.67
N LEU A 86 5.40 25.35 26.43
CA LEU A 86 4.51 26.23 27.19
C LEU A 86 3.95 27.36 26.34
N GLY A 87 2.65 27.61 26.49
CA GLY A 87 2.03 28.86 26.05
C GLY A 87 2.46 30.07 26.90
N PRO A 88 2.16 31.30 26.45
CA PRO A 88 2.60 32.54 27.10
C PRO A 88 2.19 32.67 28.58
N ASP A 89 1.07 32.04 28.99
CA ASP A 89 0.45 32.17 30.31
C ASP A 89 0.42 30.84 31.10
N GLU A 90 1.23 29.85 30.70
CA GLU A 90 1.26 28.52 31.33
C GLU A 90 2.50 28.31 32.19
N THR A 91 2.41 27.45 33.20
CA THR A 91 3.54 27.10 34.07
C THR A 91 3.57 25.59 34.31
N VAL A 92 4.69 24.93 33.97
CA VAL A 92 4.89 23.51 34.29
C VAL A 92 5.19 23.36 35.78
N ILE A 93 4.35 22.63 36.50
CA ILE A 93 4.60 22.24 37.89
C ILE A 93 5.13 20.80 37.89
N VAL A 94 6.45 20.65 38.07
CA VAL A 94 7.08 19.32 38.22
C VAL A 94 7.13 18.95 39.69
N PHE A 95 6.36 17.94 40.09
CA PHE A 95 6.47 17.35 41.42
C PHE A 95 7.71 16.47 41.48
N LYS A 96 8.79 16.96 42.10
CA LYS A 96 9.94 16.13 42.44
C LYS A 96 9.72 15.52 43.82
N ALA A 97 9.92 14.21 43.95
CA ALA A 97 10.01 13.56 45.24
C ALA A 97 11.13 14.22 46.08
N PRO A 98 10.99 14.30 47.42
CA PRO A 98 12.05 14.84 48.26
C PRO A 98 13.34 14.06 48.03
N LYS A 99 14.41 14.77 47.63
CA LYS A 99 15.74 14.19 47.37
C LYS A 99 16.24 13.62 48.71
N PRO A 100 16.55 12.32 48.82
CA PRO A 100 17.19 11.79 50.02
C PRO A 100 18.57 12.46 50.18
N GLU A 101 18.89 12.96 51.37
CA GLU A 101 20.11 13.72 51.68
C GLU A 101 21.42 12.90 51.62
N ASN A 102 21.39 11.66 51.14
CA ASN A 102 22.56 10.78 51.09
C ASN A 102 22.64 10.02 49.76
N GLU A 103 22.84 10.75 48.67
CA GLU A 103 23.50 10.19 47.50
C GLU A 103 24.56 11.20 47.09
N GLU A 104 25.83 10.83 47.28
CA GLU A 104 26.95 11.50 46.64
C GLU A 104 26.58 11.69 45.17
N GLU A 105 26.63 12.93 44.71
CA GLU A 105 26.47 13.25 43.29
C GLU A 105 27.62 12.54 42.55
N THR A 106 27.36 11.29 42.14
CA THR A 106 28.01 10.76 40.96
C THR A 106 27.65 11.75 39.87
N LEU A 107 28.64 12.57 39.51
CA LEU A 107 28.63 13.40 38.33
C LEU A 107 28.20 12.48 37.19
N ILE A 108 26.92 12.53 36.84
CA ILE A 108 26.45 12.05 35.56
C ILE A 108 27.18 12.97 34.60
N THR A 109 28.34 12.51 34.10
CA THR A 109 28.97 13.04 32.91
C THR A 109 27.83 13.30 31.96
N THR A 110 27.66 14.57 31.61
CA THR A 110 26.67 14.97 30.63
C THR A 110 27.08 14.25 29.36
N GLU A 111 26.51 13.07 29.12
CA GLU A 111 26.53 12.49 27.79
C GLU A 111 25.80 13.52 26.95
N GLU A 112 26.60 14.25 26.19
CA GLU A 112 26.20 15.22 25.19
C GLU A 112 25.02 14.60 24.45
N LYS A 113 23.82 15.13 24.72
CA LYS A 113 22.60 14.62 24.09
C LYS A 113 22.76 14.88 22.59
N GLU A 114 23.17 13.84 21.86
CA GLU A 114 23.28 13.88 20.42
C GLU A 114 21.99 14.46 19.84
N SER A 115 22.14 15.36 18.87
CA SER A 115 21.00 15.95 18.17
C SER A 115 20.09 14.82 17.66
N PRO A 116 18.75 15.01 17.60
CA PRO A 116 17.84 13.99 17.07
C PRO A 116 18.30 13.42 15.71
N TRP A 117 19.03 14.21 14.92
CA TRP A 117 19.64 13.82 13.65
C TRP A 117 20.84 12.87 13.77
N GLU A 118 21.64 12.99 14.82
CA GLU A 118 22.79 12.14 15.10
C GLU A 118 22.36 10.79 15.66
N ALA A 119 21.39 10.79 16.59
CA ALA A 119 20.75 9.58 17.09
C ALA A 119 20.07 8.78 15.96
N TRP A 120 19.40 9.46 15.02
CA TRP A 120 18.80 8.84 13.84
C TRP A 120 19.87 8.17 12.95
N LYS A 121 21.00 8.85 12.69
CA LYS A 121 22.12 8.29 11.91
C LYS A 121 22.81 7.11 12.61
N ALA A 122 22.86 7.08 13.93
CA ALA A 122 23.41 5.97 14.71
C ALA A 122 22.54 4.71 14.56
N PHE A 123 21.22 4.84 14.71
CA PHE A 123 20.26 3.75 14.57
C PHE A 123 20.37 3.02 13.21
N PHE A 124 20.52 3.75 12.11
CA PHE A 124 20.66 3.15 10.77
C PHE A 124 22.05 2.56 10.48
N ARG A 125 23.08 2.95 11.25
CA ARG A 125 24.39 2.30 11.18
C ARG A 125 24.37 0.92 11.84
N GLU A 126 23.68 0.81 12.98
CA GLU A 126 23.55 -0.44 13.73
C GLU A 126 22.62 -1.45 13.04
N LYS A 127 21.59 -0.96 12.34
CA LYS A 127 20.61 -1.80 11.63
C LYS A 127 21.02 -2.22 10.21
N ARG A 128 22.22 -1.86 9.71
CA ARG A 128 22.69 -2.40 8.42
C ARG A 128 23.25 -3.81 8.61
N PRO A 129 22.68 -4.84 7.97
CA PRO A 129 23.36 -6.12 7.88
C PRO A 129 24.62 -5.96 7.00
N GLN A 130 25.69 -6.67 7.36
CA GLN A 130 26.86 -6.86 6.50
C GLN A 130 26.47 -7.60 5.22
#